data_AF-A0A7S2HGY1-F1
#
_entry.id   AF-A0A7S2HGY1-F1
#
_cell.length_a   1.000
_cell.length_b   1.000
_cell.length_c   1.000
_cell.angle_alpha   90.00
_cell.angle_beta   90.00
_cell.angle_gamma   90.00
#
_symmetry.space_group_name_H-M   'P 1'
#
loop_
_entity.id
_entity.type
_entity.pdbx_description
1 polymer ?
#
loop_
_entity_poly.entity_id
_entity_poly.type
_entity_poly.pdbx_seq_one_letter_code
_entity_poly.pdbx_strand_id
1 'polypeptide(L)'
;CIVVTTTPLNSAIRRHNIQTPPLHMKNTLLCLTAHVAASFFSTTTPVSAAAFAAAGGEGTSSGSVKTSMPPLTPISEHIPLAKKAMSFLDSSPDPYHAIQTSADMLKGAGFEELRDSRPYSGIVRPGGKYYFTKNKSTIVAFSVGGKYQPGNGFKIIGGHTDSPNLKVKPRSKRSSSGCIQLGVECYGGGLWHTWFDRDLGISGRVLVRNEESGSIEQRLI
;
A
#
# COMPACT_ATOMS: atom_id res chain seq x y z
N CYS A 1 1.31 -2.29 0.81
CA CYS A 1 1.27 -1.35 1.94
C CYS A 1 1.73 -2.06 3.20
N ILE A 2 2.75 -1.52 3.88
CA ILE A 2 3.13 -1.99 5.21
C ILE A 2 2.68 -0.94 6.22
N VAL A 3 1.73 -1.28 7.09
CA VAL A 3 1.34 -0.46 8.25
C VAL A 3 2.02 -1.03 9.48
N VAL A 4 2.96 -0.28 10.06
CA VAL A 4 3.66 -0.67 11.28
C VAL A 4 3.12 0.13 12.46
N THR A 5 2.48 -0.54 13.40
CA THR A 5 2.09 0.06 14.69
C THR A 5 3.02 -0.49 15.77
N THR A 6 3.69 0.35 16.54
CA THR A 6 4.52 -0.13 17.65
C THR A 6 3.73 -0.16 18.94
N THR A 7 3.72 -1.30 19.63
CA THR A 7 3.26 -1.41 21.02
C THR A 7 4.39 -1.97 21.87
N PRO A 8 4.46 -1.61 23.16
CA PRO A 8 5.46 -2.17 24.06
C PRO A 8 5.16 -3.66 24.24
N LEU A 9 5.96 -4.52 23.62
CA LEU A 9 6.03 -5.93 23.97
C LEU A 9 7.52 -6.28 24.12
N ASN A 10 7.88 -6.76 25.30
CA ASN A 10 9.20 -7.28 25.63
C ASN A 10 9.43 -8.57 24.84
N SER A 11 10.34 -8.56 23.89
CA SER A 11 11.26 -9.69 23.63
C SER A 11 12.24 -9.34 22.52
N ALA A 12 13.50 -9.72 22.77
CA ALA A 12 14.67 -9.44 21.95
C ALA A 12 14.73 -10.33 20.71
N ILE A 13 14.97 -9.76 19.52
CA ILE A 13 15.33 -10.53 18.31
C ILE A 13 16.44 -9.82 17.52
N ARG A 14 17.46 -10.61 17.16
CA ARG A 14 18.73 -10.25 16.49
C ARG A 14 18.55 -9.73 15.06
N ARG A 15 19.48 -8.84 14.65
CA ARG A 15 19.61 -8.26 13.30
C ARG A 15 20.47 -9.14 12.40
N HIS A 16 20.10 -9.28 11.14
CA HIS A 16 21.03 -9.60 10.04
C HIS A 16 20.89 -8.57 8.92
N ASN A 17 22.04 -8.09 8.46
CA ASN A 17 22.23 -7.04 7.45
C ASN A 17 22.50 -7.71 6.11
N ILE A 18 21.81 -7.30 5.03
CA ILE A 18 22.13 -7.74 3.66
C ILE A 18 22.22 -6.50 2.77
N GLN A 19 23.38 -6.33 2.14
CA GLN A 19 23.77 -5.24 1.27
C GLN A 19 23.77 -5.75 -0.18
N THR A 20 23.24 -4.98 -1.13
CA THR A 20 23.32 -5.30 -2.57
C THR A 20 23.82 -4.09 -3.39
N PRO A 21 24.63 -4.32 -4.45
CA PRO A 21 25.30 -3.26 -5.23
C PRO A 21 24.45 -2.74 -6.43
N PRO A 22 24.85 -1.62 -7.08
CA PRO A 22 24.00 -0.87 -8.00
C PRO A 22 24.09 -1.35 -9.45
N LEU A 23 22.98 -1.25 -10.20
CA LEU A 23 22.89 -1.50 -11.64
C LEU A 23 22.67 -0.19 -12.42
N HIS A 24 23.42 -0.06 -13.51
CA HIS A 24 23.49 1.10 -14.40
C HIS A 24 22.36 1.05 -15.45
N MET A 25 21.56 2.11 -15.59
CA MET A 25 20.45 2.20 -16.55
C MET A 25 20.79 3.08 -17.75
N LYS A 26 20.52 2.58 -18.97
CA LYS A 26 20.34 3.38 -20.18
C LYS A 26 18.94 3.11 -20.78
N ASN A 27 18.32 4.21 -21.21
CA ASN A 27 17.17 4.38 -22.10
C ASN A 27 15.75 4.14 -21.53
N THR A 28 14.99 5.25 -21.57
CA THR A 28 13.55 5.49 -21.56
C THR A 28 12.65 4.26 -21.36
N LEU A 29 12.04 4.18 -20.19
CA LEU A 29 11.04 3.17 -19.84
C LEU A 29 9.67 3.84 -19.65
N LEU A 30 8.73 3.52 -20.53
CA LEU A 30 7.31 3.86 -20.40
C LEU A 30 6.62 2.67 -19.74
N CYS A 31 5.93 2.88 -18.61
CA CYS A 31 5.21 1.82 -17.89
C CYS A 31 3.76 2.28 -17.69
N LEU A 32 2.90 1.88 -18.63
CA LEU A 32 1.46 2.14 -18.62
C LEU A 32 0.72 0.82 -18.40
N THR A 33 -0.41 0.86 -17.72
CA THR A 33 -1.19 -0.30 -17.28
C THR A 33 -2.67 -0.09 -17.63
N ALA A 34 -3.30 -1.06 -18.29
CA ALA A 34 -4.75 -1.11 -18.49
C ALA A 34 -5.40 -1.98 -17.39
N HIS A 35 -6.58 -1.59 -16.89
CA HIS A 35 -7.17 -2.13 -15.66
C HIS A 35 -8.59 -2.67 -15.82
N VAL A 36 -8.87 -3.75 -15.07
CA VAL A 36 -10.19 -4.21 -14.62
C VAL A 36 -10.11 -4.35 -13.10
N ALA A 37 -10.98 -3.68 -12.35
CA ALA A 37 -10.95 -3.67 -10.89
C ALA A 37 -11.49 -5.00 -10.31
N ALA A 38 -10.62 -5.75 -9.65
CA ALA A 38 -11.02 -6.79 -8.70
C ALA A 38 -9.98 -6.86 -7.57
N SER A 39 -10.38 -6.58 -6.33
CA SER A 39 -9.51 -6.77 -5.17
C SER A 39 -10.34 -7.18 -3.96
N PHE A 40 -10.00 -8.35 -3.41
CA PHE A 40 -10.36 -8.77 -2.07
C PHE A 40 -9.34 -8.18 -1.09
N PHE A 41 -9.78 -7.44 -0.08
CA PHE A 41 -8.98 -7.13 1.10
C PHE A 41 -9.80 -7.29 2.38
N SER A 42 -9.23 -8.03 3.32
CA SER A 42 -9.67 -8.11 4.72
C SER A 42 -8.96 -7.03 5.51
N THR A 43 -9.71 -6.08 6.08
CA THR A 43 -9.20 -5.09 7.03
C THR A 43 -10.06 -5.11 8.28
N THR A 44 -9.49 -5.59 9.39
CA THR A 44 -10.06 -5.43 10.72
C THR A 44 -9.62 -4.08 11.30
N THR A 45 -10.60 -3.28 11.72
CA THR A 45 -10.41 -1.97 12.36
C THR A 45 -9.95 -2.12 13.82
N PRO A 46 -9.13 -1.19 14.37
CA PRO A 46 -8.85 -1.15 15.80
C PRO A 46 -10.01 -0.43 16.53
N VAL A 47 -10.66 -1.12 17.46
CA VAL A 47 -11.58 -0.49 18.41
C VAL A 47 -10.77 0.32 19.45
N SER A 48 -11.28 1.50 19.77
CA SER A 48 -10.73 2.50 20.67
C SER A 48 -10.31 1.94 22.04
N ALA A 49 -9.15 2.38 22.52
CA ALA A 49 -8.59 2.06 23.83
C ALA A 49 -9.25 2.92 24.92
N ALA A 50 -10.35 2.46 25.51
CA ALA A 50 -10.92 3.05 26.72
C ALA A 50 -11.88 2.08 27.45
N ALA A 51 -11.38 0.94 27.93
CA ALA A 51 -11.98 0.17 29.03
C ALA A 51 -11.17 -1.11 29.26
N PHE A 52 -10.17 -1.09 30.14
CA PHE A 52 -9.81 -2.23 31.00
C PHE A 52 -8.67 -1.79 31.93
N ALA A 53 -9.04 -1.06 32.98
CA ALA A 53 -8.20 -0.84 34.14
C ALA A 53 -9.03 -1.22 35.35
N ALA A 54 -8.79 -2.42 35.88
CA ALA A 54 -9.03 -2.89 37.26
C ALA A 54 -9.36 -4.38 37.26
N ALA A 55 -8.43 -5.20 37.77
CA ALA A 55 -8.64 -6.32 38.68
C ALA A 55 -7.44 -7.26 38.61
N GLY A 56 -6.56 -7.17 39.61
CA GLY A 56 -5.66 -8.26 39.95
C GLY A 56 -6.44 -9.41 40.61
N GLY A 57 -5.96 -10.62 40.43
CA GLY A 57 -6.48 -11.81 41.10
C GLY A 57 -5.91 -13.09 40.47
N GLU A 58 -5.02 -13.76 41.21
CA GLU A 58 -4.57 -15.12 40.94
C GLU A 58 -5.74 -16.11 41.06
N GLY A 59 -5.76 -17.13 40.21
CA GLY A 59 -6.77 -18.19 40.28
C GLY A 59 -6.58 -19.23 39.17
N THR A 60 -5.95 -20.34 39.53
CA THR A 60 -5.83 -21.56 38.73
C THR A 60 -7.21 -22.20 38.51
N SER A 61 -7.65 -22.35 37.26
CA SER A 61 -8.67 -23.34 36.89
C SER A 61 -8.51 -23.75 35.43
N SER A 62 -8.39 -25.06 35.20
CA SER A 62 -8.37 -25.67 33.87
C SER A 62 -9.80 -25.64 33.28
N GLY A 63 -10.20 -24.48 32.77
CA GLY A 63 -11.44 -24.31 32.02
C GLY A 63 -11.16 -24.40 30.52
N SER A 64 -11.79 -25.36 29.84
CA SER A 64 -11.84 -25.42 28.38
C SER A 64 -12.42 -24.10 27.85
N VAL A 65 -11.59 -23.27 27.24
CA VAL A 65 -12.01 -22.01 26.62
C VAL A 65 -12.89 -22.37 25.43
N LYS A 66 -14.21 -22.33 25.62
CA LYS A 66 -15.16 -22.35 24.52
C LYS A 66 -14.96 -21.07 23.71
N THR A 67 -14.16 -21.14 22.65
CA THR A 67 -14.07 -20.11 21.62
C THR A 67 -15.38 -20.10 20.84
N SER A 68 -16.44 -19.52 21.42
CA SER A 68 -17.61 -19.16 20.63
C SER A 68 -17.20 -18.03 19.69
N MET A 69 -17.43 -18.20 18.39
CA MET A 69 -17.24 -17.10 17.45
C MET A 69 -18.00 -15.87 17.97
N PRO A 70 -17.38 -14.67 17.89
CA PRO A 70 -18.09 -13.45 18.23
C PRO A 70 -19.35 -13.34 17.34
N PRO A 71 -20.46 -12.81 17.89
CA PRO A 71 -21.70 -12.67 17.13
C PRO A 71 -21.46 -11.83 15.87
N LEU A 72 -22.06 -12.24 14.76
CA LEU A 72 -22.00 -11.50 13.51
C LEU A 72 -22.63 -10.12 13.72
N THR A 73 -21.86 -9.07 13.44
CA THR A 73 -22.39 -7.71 13.43
C THR A 73 -23.36 -7.53 12.26
N PRO A 74 -24.40 -6.70 12.42
CA PRO A 74 -25.41 -6.51 11.38
C PRO A 74 -24.79 -5.90 10.12
N ILE A 75 -25.24 -6.37 8.95
CA ILE A 75 -24.73 -5.96 7.63
C ILE A 75 -24.72 -4.43 7.45
N SER A 76 -25.71 -3.74 8.03
CA SER A 76 -25.85 -2.28 7.97
C SER A 76 -24.62 -1.53 8.50
N GLU A 77 -23.89 -2.09 9.46
CA GLU A 77 -22.68 -1.49 10.02
C GLU A 77 -21.50 -1.51 9.04
N HIS A 78 -21.48 -2.47 8.10
CA HIS A 78 -20.37 -2.65 7.16
C HIS A 78 -20.54 -1.88 5.84
N ILE A 79 -21.76 -1.45 5.51
CA ILE A 79 -22.06 -0.72 4.26
C ILE A 79 -21.19 0.54 4.11
N PRO A 80 -21.01 1.40 5.14
CA PRO A 80 -20.17 2.58 5.01
C PRO A 80 -18.70 2.23 4.72
N LEU A 81 -18.18 1.15 5.32
CA LEU A 81 -16.80 0.70 5.08
C LEU A 81 -16.64 0.16 3.65
N ALA A 82 -17.59 -0.65 3.18
CA ALA A 82 -17.61 -1.15 1.81
C ALA A 82 -17.64 -0.01 0.79
N LYS A 83 -18.46 1.02 1.01
CA LYS A 83 -18.50 2.22 0.14
C LYS A 83 -17.17 2.98 0.10
N LYS A 84 -16.51 3.13 1.25
CA LYS A 84 -15.16 3.72 1.32
C LYS A 84 -14.13 2.88 0.57
N ALA A 85 -14.20 1.56 0.70
CA ALA A 85 -13.32 0.65 -0.04
C ALA A 85 -13.54 0.75 -1.55
N MET A 86 -14.80 0.77 -2.02
CA MET A 86 -15.11 0.97 -3.44
C MET A 86 -14.56 2.31 -3.96
N SER A 87 -14.78 3.40 -3.22
CA SER A 87 -14.26 4.72 -3.59
C SER A 87 -12.73 4.75 -3.69
N PHE A 88 -12.04 4.01 -2.82
CA PHE A 88 -10.58 3.86 -2.86
C PHE A 88 -10.15 3.10 -4.12
N LEU A 89 -10.82 2.00 -4.47
CA LEU A 89 -10.53 1.20 -5.66
C LEU A 89 -10.77 2.00 -6.94
N ASP A 90 -11.88 2.74 -7.02
CA ASP A 90 -12.20 3.60 -8.17
C ASP A 90 -11.16 4.70 -8.39
N SER A 91 -10.59 5.23 -7.29
CA SER A 91 -9.53 6.24 -7.33
C SER A 91 -8.13 5.66 -7.53
N SER A 92 -7.98 4.33 -7.53
CA SER A 92 -6.70 3.63 -7.51
C SER A 92 -6.62 2.57 -8.60
N PRO A 93 -6.75 2.95 -9.89
CA PRO A 93 -6.74 1.97 -10.97
C PRO A 93 -5.41 1.22 -11.02
N ASP A 94 -4.28 1.89 -10.78
CA ASP A 94 -2.95 1.29 -10.81
C ASP A 94 -2.18 1.45 -9.50
N PRO A 95 -1.03 0.77 -9.34
CA PRO A 95 -0.25 0.83 -8.11
C PRO A 95 0.24 2.23 -7.75
N TYR A 96 0.52 3.08 -8.74
CA TYR A 96 0.98 4.45 -8.49
C TYR A 96 -0.16 5.32 -7.95
N HIS A 97 -1.37 5.19 -8.52
CA HIS A 97 -2.56 5.84 -7.98
C HIS A 97 -2.93 5.29 -6.59
N ALA A 98 -2.80 3.99 -6.36
CA ALA A 98 -3.02 3.40 -5.04
C ALA A 98 -2.08 4.01 -3.97
N ILE A 99 -0.82 4.25 -4.32
CA ILE A 99 0.12 4.94 -3.43
C ILE A 99 -0.26 6.40 -3.24
N GLN A 100 -0.64 7.10 -4.30
CA GLN A 100 -1.03 8.51 -4.23
C GLN A 100 -2.26 8.70 -3.32
N THR A 101 -3.33 7.94 -3.57
CA THR A 101 -4.55 7.93 -2.74
C THR A 101 -4.23 7.58 -1.30
N SER A 102 -3.39 6.56 -1.06
CA SER A 102 -2.97 6.19 0.30
C SER A 102 -2.18 7.31 0.99
N ALA A 103 -1.26 7.96 0.27
CA ALA A 103 -0.47 9.06 0.80
C ALA A 103 -1.35 10.26 1.17
N ASP A 104 -2.33 10.60 0.33
CA ASP A 104 -3.24 11.71 0.60
C ASP A 104 -4.16 11.41 1.80
N MET A 105 -4.64 10.18 1.94
CA MET A 105 -5.35 9.73 3.14
C MET A 105 -4.48 9.80 4.41
N LEU A 106 -3.21 9.39 4.32
CA LEU A 106 -2.26 9.46 5.43
C LEU A 106 -1.95 10.90 5.84
N LYS A 107 -1.74 11.80 4.87
CA LYS A 107 -1.59 13.23 5.11
C LYS A 107 -2.82 13.81 5.81
N GLY A 108 -4.02 13.47 5.33
CA GLY A 108 -5.28 13.87 5.96
C GLY A 108 -5.44 13.36 7.41
N ALA A 109 -4.82 12.22 7.74
CA ALA A 109 -4.77 11.66 9.09
C ALA A 109 -3.63 12.23 9.98
N GLY A 110 -2.89 13.22 9.48
CA GLY A 110 -1.80 13.89 10.19
C GLY A 110 -0.48 13.11 10.20
N PHE A 111 -0.23 12.26 9.20
CA PHE A 111 1.08 11.64 9.02
C PHE A 111 2.02 12.57 8.26
N GLU A 112 3.28 12.61 8.67
CA GLU A 112 4.35 13.37 8.02
C GLU A 112 5.11 12.52 6.99
N GLU A 113 5.36 13.10 5.81
CA GLU A 113 6.14 12.44 4.74
C GLU A 113 7.64 12.50 5.02
N LEU A 114 8.27 11.33 5.14
CA LEU A 114 9.70 11.19 5.21
C LEU A 114 10.27 11.05 3.79
N ARG A 115 11.15 11.97 3.40
CA ARG A 115 11.85 11.96 2.11
C ARG A 115 13.21 11.28 2.24
N ASP A 116 13.56 10.42 1.29
CA ASP A 116 14.83 9.69 1.23
C ASP A 116 16.08 10.61 1.18
N SER A 117 15.92 11.89 0.86
CA SER A 117 17.02 12.84 0.73
C SER A 117 17.67 13.27 2.04
N ARG A 118 17.13 12.90 3.21
CA ARG A 118 17.66 13.32 4.52
C ARG A 118 17.80 12.14 5.48
N PRO A 119 18.83 12.13 6.35
CA PRO A 119 18.91 11.16 7.45
C PRO A 119 17.67 11.27 8.34
N TYR A 120 17.08 10.13 8.69
CA TYR A 120 15.91 10.07 9.57
C TYR A 120 16.23 10.33 11.05
N SER A 121 17.51 10.41 11.39
CA SER A 121 18.02 10.66 12.75
C SER A 121 17.49 12.00 13.28
N GLY A 122 16.73 11.95 14.39
CA GLY A 122 16.17 13.14 15.04
C GLY A 122 14.83 13.62 14.46
N ILE A 123 14.34 13.03 13.37
CA ILE A 123 13.01 13.32 12.81
C ILE A 123 11.95 12.42 13.47
N VAL A 124 12.24 11.12 13.56
CA VAL A 124 11.33 10.12 14.14
C VAL A 124 11.32 10.24 15.66
N ARG A 125 10.15 10.55 16.23
CA ARG A 125 9.97 10.76 17.68
C ARG A 125 8.84 9.89 18.23
N PRO A 126 8.89 9.51 19.52
CA PRO A 126 7.76 8.88 20.20
C PRO A 126 6.49 9.74 20.07
N GLY A 127 5.36 9.12 19.76
CA GLY A 127 4.09 9.79 19.47
C GLY A 127 3.94 10.29 18.03
N GLY A 128 4.99 10.24 17.20
CA GLY A 128 4.96 10.69 15.82
C GLY A 128 4.30 9.70 14.86
N LYS A 129 3.79 10.22 13.74
CA LYS A 129 3.17 9.47 12.65
C LYS A 129 3.86 9.81 11.34
N TYR A 130 4.37 8.81 10.66
CA TYR A 130 5.24 9.01 9.51
C TYR A 130 4.92 8.04 8.38
N TYR A 131 5.19 8.44 7.16
CA TYR A 131 5.21 7.51 6.02
C TYR A 131 6.30 7.89 5.03
N PHE A 132 6.75 6.92 4.25
CA PHE A 132 7.62 7.17 3.10
C PHE A 132 7.16 6.33 1.91
N THR A 133 7.53 6.76 0.72
CA THR A 133 7.26 6.04 -0.53
C THR A 133 8.57 5.65 -1.20
N LYS A 134 8.60 4.46 -1.82
CA LYS A 134 9.72 3.99 -2.62
C LYS A 134 9.25 3.79 -4.06
N ASN A 135 9.96 4.41 -5.01
CA ASN A 135 9.62 4.40 -6.45
C ASN A 135 8.16 4.84 -6.77
N LYS A 136 7.48 5.50 -5.81
CA LYS A 136 6.04 5.83 -5.87
C LYS A 136 5.12 4.62 -6.14
N SER A 137 5.62 3.40 -5.97
CA SER A 137 4.87 2.14 -6.14
C SER A 137 4.69 1.37 -4.82
N THR A 138 5.48 1.72 -3.81
CA THR A 138 5.42 1.13 -2.47
C THR A 138 5.27 2.25 -1.45
N ILE A 139 4.40 2.05 -0.46
CA ILE A 139 4.26 2.92 0.71
C ILE A 139 4.43 2.11 1.99
N VAL A 140 5.15 2.73 2.92
CA VAL A 140 5.31 2.25 4.29
C VAL A 140 4.87 3.37 5.21
N ALA A 141 3.88 3.09 6.05
CA ALA A 141 3.36 4.02 7.03
C ALA A 141 3.52 3.44 8.42
N PHE A 142 3.91 4.27 9.39
CA PHE A 142 4.12 3.82 10.75
C PHE A 142 3.81 4.90 11.77
N SER A 143 3.34 4.46 12.94
CA SER A 143 3.11 5.30 14.10
C SER A 143 3.98 4.83 15.25
N VAL A 144 4.73 5.75 15.86
CA VAL A 144 5.60 5.46 16.99
C VAL A 144 4.81 5.64 18.28
N GLY A 145 4.66 4.59 19.08
CA GLY A 145 3.99 4.70 20.38
C GLY A 145 4.68 5.72 21.31
N GLY A 146 3.92 6.46 22.11
CA GLY A 146 4.48 7.49 23.00
C GLY A 146 5.46 6.96 24.06
N LYS A 147 5.36 5.66 24.40
CA LYS A 147 6.26 4.94 25.32
C LYS A 147 7.30 4.07 24.59
N TYR A 148 7.48 4.29 23.28
CA TYR A 148 8.43 3.51 22.50
C TYR A 148 9.87 3.80 22.97
N GLN A 149 10.64 2.73 23.15
CA GLN A 149 12.08 2.79 23.39
C GLN A 149 12.79 1.88 22.37
N PRO A 150 14.02 2.22 21.94
CA PRO A 150 14.81 1.33 21.09
C PRO A 150 14.94 -0.05 21.75
N GLY A 151 14.47 -1.09 21.05
CA GLY A 151 14.38 -2.46 21.59
C GLY A 151 12.95 -2.97 21.74
N ASN A 152 11.95 -2.09 21.74
CA ASN A 152 10.54 -2.49 21.70
C ASN A 152 10.17 -3.11 20.35
N GLY A 153 9.18 -4.02 20.39
CA GLY A 153 8.67 -4.70 19.20
C GLY A 153 7.83 -3.83 18.25
N PHE A 154 7.47 -4.45 17.11
CA PHE A 154 6.66 -3.87 16.05
C PHE A 154 5.47 -4.78 15.74
N LYS A 155 4.29 -4.19 15.49
CA LYS A 155 3.16 -4.88 14.87
C LYS A 155 3.07 -4.46 13.43
N ILE A 156 3.26 -5.41 12.52
CA ILE A 156 3.40 -5.13 11.09
C ILE A 156 2.24 -5.79 10.36
N ILE A 157 1.50 -5.01 9.59
CA ILE A 157 0.51 -5.51 8.63
C ILE A 157 1.07 -5.26 7.24
N GLY A 158 1.25 -6.32 6.46
CA GLY A 158 1.78 -6.26 5.11
C GLY A 158 0.73 -6.64 4.07
N GLY A 159 0.75 -5.95 2.93
CA GLY A 159 0.04 -6.30 1.71
C GLY A 159 0.79 -5.76 0.48
N HIS A 160 0.36 -6.14 -0.72
CA HIS A 160 0.91 -5.64 -1.99
C HIS A 160 -0.09 -4.69 -2.67
N THR A 161 0.40 -3.83 -3.56
CA THR A 161 -0.38 -2.75 -4.22
C THR A 161 -0.62 -3.02 -5.70
N ASP A 162 -0.02 -4.07 -6.24
CA ASP A 162 -0.18 -4.49 -7.61
C ASP A 162 -1.22 -5.58 -7.76
N SER A 163 -1.86 -5.61 -8.93
CA SER A 163 -2.81 -6.62 -9.35
C SER A 163 -2.46 -7.07 -10.77
N PRO A 164 -2.85 -8.29 -11.20
CA PRO A 164 -2.64 -8.71 -12.57
C PRO A 164 -3.28 -7.73 -13.57
N ASN A 165 -2.52 -7.31 -14.58
CA ASN A 165 -2.98 -6.31 -15.54
C ASN A 165 -2.33 -6.44 -16.92
N LEU A 166 -2.84 -5.68 -17.89
CA LEU A 166 -2.24 -5.58 -19.23
C LEU A 166 -1.34 -4.34 -19.28
N LYS A 167 -0.02 -4.53 -19.36
CA LYS A 167 0.95 -3.44 -19.46
C LYS A 167 1.23 -3.08 -20.91
N VAL A 168 1.37 -1.80 -21.21
CA VAL A 168 1.74 -1.33 -22.54
C VAL A 168 3.22 -1.62 -22.77
N LYS A 169 3.53 -2.32 -23.88
CA LYS A 169 4.92 -2.60 -24.25
C LYS A 169 5.67 -1.30 -24.60
N PRO A 170 6.98 -1.21 -24.36
CA PRO A 170 7.78 -0.03 -24.74
C PRO A 170 7.66 0.34 -26.23
N ARG A 171 7.53 -0.68 -27.10
CA ARG A 171 7.17 -0.52 -28.52
C ARG A 171 5.77 -1.08 -28.75
N SER A 172 4.76 -0.25 -28.52
CA SER A 172 3.35 -0.66 -28.50
C SER A 172 2.60 -0.44 -29.82
N LYS A 173 3.02 0.47 -30.69
CA LYS A 173 2.32 0.74 -31.94
C LYS A 173 2.27 -0.50 -32.83
N ARG A 174 1.07 -0.99 -33.11
CA ARG A 174 0.78 -2.08 -34.04
C ARG A 174 -0.33 -1.64 -35.00
N SER A 175 -0.37 -2.24 -36.17
CA SER A 175 -1.41 -2.00 -37.18
C SER A 175 -1.71 -3.32 -37.88
N SER A 176 -2.98 -3.71 -37.90
CA SER A 176 -3.42 -4.93 -38.58
C SER A 176 -4.89 -4.81 -38.94
N SER A 177 -5.28 -5.39 -40.08
CA SER A 177 -6.68 -5.43 -40.55
C SER A 177 -7.39 -4.07 -40.58
N GLY A 178 -6.67 -2.99 -40.94
CA GLY A 178 -7.21 -1.63 -40.98
C GLY A 178 -7.35 -0.94 -39.62
N CYS A 179 -7.00 -1.60 -38.52
CA CYS A 179 -7.11 -1.07 -37.16
C CYS A 179 -5.74 -0.69 -36.58
N ILE A 180 -5.71 0.40 -35.81
CA ILE A 180 -4.58 0.75 -34.94
C ILE A 180 -4.71 -0.08 -33.67
N GLN A 181 -3.64 -0.79 -33.30
CA GLN A 181 -3.60 -1.69 -32.16
C GLN A 181 -2.52 -1.26 -31.18
N LEU A 182 -2.77 -1.52 -29.88
CA LEU A 182 -1.82 -1.28 -28.81
C LEU A 182 -1.25 -2.62 -28.32
N GLY A 183 0.04 -2.82 -28.53
CA GLY A 183 0.76 -3.99 -28.05
C GLY A 183 0.91 -3.97 -26.53
N VAL A 184 0.37 -5.00 -25.88
CA VAL A 184 0.43 -5.19 -24.42
C VAL A 184 1.23 -6.43 -24.01
N GLU A 185 1.65 -6.47 -22.75
CA GLU A 185 2.23 -7.61 -22.05
C GLU A 185 1.36 -7.96 -20.84
N CYS A 186 1.21 -9.26 -20.57
CA CYS A 186 0.46 -9.75 -19.43
C CYS A 186 1.33 -9.68 -18.17
N TYR A 187 0.91 -8.92 -17.16
CA TYR A 187 1.60 -8.81 -15.88
C TYR A 187 0.88 -9.66 -14.82
N GLY A 188 1.59 -10.62 -14.22
CA GLY A 188 1.06 -11.51 -13.19
C GLY A 188 0.30 -12.73 -13.75
N GLY A 189 -0.51 -13.38 -12.91
CA GLY A 189 -1.30 -14.58 -13.25
C GLY A 189 -2.78 -14.27 -13.43
N GLY A 190 -3.11 -13.34 -14.33
CA GLY A 190 -4.49 -12.91 -14.55
C GLY A 190 -5.33 -13.93 -15.33
N LEU A 191 -6.66 -13.86 -15.15
CA LEU A 191 -7.63 -14.60 -15.96
C LEU A 191 -7.84 -13.88 -17.29
N TRP A 192 -6.91 -14.02 -18.24
CA TRP A 192 -6.85 -13.16 -19.44
C TRP A 192 -8.09 -13.17 -20.33
N HIS A 193 -8.85 -14.26 -20.34
CA HIS A 193 -10.07 -14.33 -21.12
C HIS A 193 -11.17 -13.37 -20.61
N THR A 194 -11.13 -12.92 -19.35
CA THR A 194 -12.11 -11.97 -18.79
C THR A 194 -11.89 -10.52 -19.24
N TRP A 195 -10.72 -10.25 -19.84
CA TRP A 195 -10.32 -8.93 -20.35
C TRP A 195 -10.81 -8.64 -21.76
N PHE A 196 -11.30 -9.66 -22.47
CA PHE A 196 -11.95 -9.48 -23.77
C PHE A 196 -13.32 -8.81 -23.59
N ASP A 197 -13.73 -8.04 -24.59
CA ASP A 197 -15.02 -7.32 -24.64
C ASP A 197 -15.25 -6.40 -23.42
N ARG A 198 -14.18 -5.76 -22.94
CA ARG A 198 -14.20 -4.74 -21.88
C ARG A 198 -13.83 -3.38 -22.43
N ASP A 199 -14.49 -2.35 -21.92
CA ASP A 199 -14.09 -0.96 -22.12
C ASP A 199 -12.84 -0.68 -21.28
N LEU A 200 -11.67 -0.83 -21.90
CA LEU A 200 -10.38 -0.67 -21.21
C LEU A 200 -9.91 0.79 -21.25
N GLY A 201 -9.58 1.32 -20.08
CA GLY A 201 -8.83 2.57 -19.92
C GLY A 201 -7.31 2.35 -19.85
N ILE A 202 -6.56 3.44 -19.89
CA ILE A 202 -5.11 3.45 -19.64
C ILE A 202 -4.87 4.32 -18.41
N SER A 203 -4.10 3.80 -17.46
CA SER A 203 -3.60 4.58 -16.33
C SER A 203 -2.14 4.24 -16.06
N GLY A 204 -1.43 5.15 -15.40
CA GLY A 204 -0.09 4.86 -14.90
C GLY A 204 0.76 6.09 -14.72
N ARG A 205 2.05 5.96 -15.03
CA ARG A 205 3.00 7.07 -14.93
C ARG A 205 3.71 7.33 -16.25
N VAL A 206 3.94 8.61 -16.51
CA VAL A 206 4.73 9.09 -17.64
C VAL A 206 5.91 9.92 -17.12
N LEU A 207 7.05 9.76 -17.79
CA LEU A 207 8.22 10.61 -17.58
C LEU A 207 8.24 11.65 -18.69
N VAL A 208 8.09 12.92 -18.32
CA VAL A 208 7.99 14.04 -19.25
C VAL A 208 9.20 14.92 -19.04
N ARG A 209 9.82 15.37 -20.13
CA ARG A 209 10.84 16.41 -20.07
C ARG A 209 10.16 17.76 -20.00
N ASN A 210 10.44 18.53 -18.95
CA ASN A 210 10.04 19.92 -18.87
C ASN A 210 10.94 20.74 -19.82
N GLU A 211 10.34 21.45 -20.76
CA GLU A 211 11.06 22.21 -21.79
C GLU A 211 11.76 23.45 -21.23
N GLU A 212 11.20 24.05 -20.17
CA GLU A 212 11.74 25.26 -19.56
C GLU A 212 12.95 24.97 -18.66
N SER A 213 12.84 23.94 -17.82
CA SER A 213 13.89 23.58 -16.85
C SER A 213 14.87 22.52 -17.37
N GLY A 214 14.53 21.85 -18.48
CA GLY A 214 15.26 20.69 -19.00
C GLY A 214 15.16 19.43 -18.12
N SER A 215 14.51 19.50 -16.96
CA SER A 215 14.41 18.40 -15.98
C SER A 215 13.40 17.34 -16.42
N ILE A 216 13.62 16.09 -15.99
CA ILE A 216 12.64 15.01 -16.19
C ILE A 216 11.72 14.95 -14.98
N GLU A 217 10.43 15.11 -15.21
CA GLU A 217 9.37 15.03 -14.21
C GLU A 217 8.54 13.77 -14.39
N GLN A 218 8.07 13.19 -13.28
CA GLN A 218 7.10 12.10 -13.32
C GLN A 218 5.69 12.65 -13.09
N ARG A 219 4.76 12.30 -13.99
CA ARG A 219 3.32 12.62 -13.86
C ARG A 219 2.48 11.34 -13.87
N LEU A 220 1.37 11.36 -13.14
CA LEU A 220 0.35 10.31 -13.17
C LEU A 220 -0.71 10.68 -14.19
N ILE A 221 -1.24 9.68 -14.89
CA ILE A 221 -2.32 9.82 -15.88
C ILE A 221 -3.37 8.73 -15.72
#